data_AF-A0AAD9KE74-F1
#
_entry.id   AF-A0AAD9KE74-F1
#
_cell.length_a   1.000
_cell.length_b   1.000
_cell.length_c   1.000
_cell.angle_alpha   90.00
_cell.angle_beta   90.00
_cell.angle_gamma   90.00
#
_symmetry.space_group_name_H-M   'P 1'
#
loop_
_entity.id
_entity.type
_entity.pdbx_description
1 polymer ?
#
loop_
_entity_poly.entity_id
_entity_poly.type
_entity_poly.pdbx_seq_one_letter_code
_entity_poly.pdbx_strand_id
1 'polypeptide(L)'
;MLFVTSSSRPEAGGGEDGEDTAPLPTPDKEPKPKLLQGINANTNLGDKDIEEIKVKYQTLPHAEDGKLEFDQIKSHLPADLNPAQEQYMKKVYEMSISGGNFKEEDFVSVYSLSKKISTLNGTPLEAFNTLDETKLEGIIAKFGELFETVDRQQTGRITITSLREILNNALESDAMTSILDIIIPVIDPENEGSVGKLDYLAFVPYFLSLVP
;
A
#
# COMPACT_ATOMS: atom_id res chain seq x y z
N MET A 1 -63.58 9.90 -51.02
CA MET A 1 -63.74 10.39 -49.63
C MET A 1 -63.92 9.13 -48.78
N LEU A 2 -62.96 8.74 -47.92
CA LEU A 2 -62.64 9.33 -46.58
C LEU A 2 -63.86 9.23 -45.65
N PHE A 3 -63.85 8.63 -44.45
CA PHE A 3 -62.83 8.05 -43.53
C PHE A 3 -63.53 6.91 -42.69
N VAL A 4 -62.91 5.77 -42.32
CA VAL A 4 -62.26 5.44 -41.01
C VAL A 4 -63.20 5.62 -39.78
N THR A 5 -63.36 4.71 -38.80
CA THR A 5 -62.90 3.32 -38.50
C THR A 5 -64.01 2.64 -37.62
N SER A 6 -63.94 1.47 -36.96
CA SER A 6 -62.85 0.62 -36.40
C SER A 6 -63.26 -0.87 -36.34
N SER A 7 -62.37 -1.74 -35.87
CA SER A 7 -62.63 -3.18 -35.63
C SER A 7 -62.22 -3.60 -34.21
N SER A 8 -62.80 -4.69 -33.68
CA SER A 8 -62.59 -5.15 -32.30
C SER A 8 -61.93 -6.54 -32.20
N ARG A 9 -60.86 -6.59 -31.39
CA ARG A 9 -60.39 -7.70 -30.52
C ARG A 9 -60.08 -9.09 -31.14
N PRO A 10 -58.84 -9.59 -30.96
CA PRO A 10 -58.54 -11.02 -30.92
C PRO A 10 -58.40 -11.55 -29.47
N GLU A 11 -58.54 -12.87 -29.32
CA GLU A 11 -58.12 -13.65 -28.14
C GLU A 11 -57.05 -14.69 -28.55
N ALA A 12 -56.45 -15.30 -27.52
CA ALA A 12 -55.58 -16.48 -27.54
C ALA A 12 -54.14 -16.32 -28.08
N GLY A 13 -53.20 -16.82 -27.28
CA GLY A 13 -51.76 -16.81 -27.55
C GLY A 13 -50.97 -17.15 -26.28
N GLY A 14 -51.10 -18.39 -25.79
CA GLY A 14 -50.24 -18.89 -24.70
C GLY A 14 -48.90 -19.33 -25.26
N GLY A 15 -47.81 -18.89 -24.62
CA GLY A 15 -46.45 -19.35 -24.86
C GLY A 15 -45.78 -19.66 -23.53
N GLU A 16 -45.25 -20.87 -23.39
CA GLU A 16 -44.40 -21.28 -22.27
C GLU A 16 -42.95 -20.91 -22.63
N ASP A 17 -42.50 -19.73 -22.25
CA ASP A 17 -41.08 -19.37 -22.32
C ASP A 17 -40.40 -19.72 -20.99
N GLY A 18 -39.50 -20.70 -21.03
CA GLY A 18 -38.66 -21.03 -19.89
C GLY A 18 -37.57 -19.98 -19.71
N GLU A 19 -37.71 -19.14 -18.67
CA GLU A 19 -36.67 -18.19 -18.27
C GLU A 19 -35.43 -18.92 -17.74
N ASP A 20 -34.49 -19.18 -18.65
CA ASP A 20 -33.10 -19.57 -18.35
C ASP A 20 -32.41 -18.41 -17.63
N THR A 21 -32.56 -18.39 -16.31
CA THR A 21 -32.00 -17.35 -15.43
C THR A 21 -30.51 -17.59 -15.22
N ALA A 22 -29.73 -17.19 -16.23
CA ALA A 22 -28.28 -17.11 -16.14
C ALA A 22 -27.89 -16.32 -14.87
N PRO A 23 -26.98 -16.85 -14.01
CA PRO A 23 -26.60 -16.17 -12.79
C PRO A 23 -25.94 -14.82 -13.13
N LEU A 24 -26.44 -13.75 -12.50
CA LEU A 24 -25.85 -12.42 -12.60
C LEU A 24 -24.35 -12.49 -12.27
N PRO A 25 -23.47 -11.86 -13.07
CA PRO A 25 -22.06 -11.77 -12.73
C PRO A 25 -21.94 -11.06 -11.37
N THR A 26 -21.32 -11.73 -10.41
CA THR A 26 -20.90 -11.09 -9.16
C THR A 26 -20.03 -9.89 -9.51
N PRO A 27 -20.21 -8.72 -8.87
CA PRO A 27 -19.33 -7.60 -9.12
C PRO A 27 -17.90 -8.03 -8.80
N ASP A 28 -17.04 -8.01 -9.82
CA ASP A 28 -15.61 -8.19 -9.63
C ASP A 28 -15.16 -7.19 -8.55
N LYS A 29 -14.56 -7.72 -7.48
CA LYS A 29 -13.93 -6.87 -6.48
C LYS A 29 -12.85 -6.08 -7.20
N GLU A 30 -13.01 -4.76 -7.27
CA GLU A 30 -11.98 -3.88 -7.82
C GLU A 30 -10.63 -4.26 -7.20
N PRO A 31 -9.58 -4.48 -8.01
CA PRO A 31 -8.30 -4.89 -7.49
C PRO A 31 -7.78 -3.78 -6.58
N LYS A 32 -7.66 -4.08 -5.27
CA LYS A 32 -7.07 -3.15 -4.31
C LYS A 32 -5.71 -2.67 -4.85
N PRO A 33 -5.43 -1.35 -4.87
CA PRO A 33 -4.14 -0.86 -5.33
C PRO A 33 -3.02 -1.46 -4.47
N LYS A 34 -2.00 -2.02 -5.12
CA LYS A 34 -0.85 -2.65 -4.44
C LYS A 34 -0.07 -1.60 -3.68
N LEU A 35 0.15 -1.83 -2.38
CA LEU A 35 0.75 -0.84 -1.47
C LEU A 35 2.11 -0.30 -1.94
N LEU A 36 3.00 -1.16 -2.45
CA LEU A 36 4.34 -0.76 -2.91
C LEU A 36 4.46 -0.53 -4.42
N GLN A 37 3.36 -0.57 -5.18
CA GLN A 37 3.39 -0.31 -6.62
C GLN A 37 3.76 1.15 -6.92
N GLY A 38 4.45 1.38 -8.04
CA GLY A 38 4.89 2.70 -8.49
C GLY A 38 6.11 3.26 -7.74
N ILE A 39 6.63 2.55 -6.74
CA ILE A 39 7.81 3.01 -5.99
C ILE A 39 9.06 2.88 -6.85
N ASN A 40 9.57 4.01 -7.32
CA ASN A 40 10.90 4.09 -7.90
C ASN A 40 11.95 3.98 -6.79
N ALA A 41 12.38 2.76 -6.47
CA ALA A 41 13.34 2.50 -5.41
C ALA A 41 14.73 3.15 -5.64
N ASN A 42 15.04 3.56 -6.88
CA ASN A 42 16.22 4.37 -7.22
C ASN A 42 16.22 5.76 -6.55
N THR A 43 15.09 6.18 -5.96
CA THR A 43 15.04 7.42 -5.17
C THR A 43 15.73 7.32 -3.80
N ASN A 44 15.91 6.10 -3.27
CA ASN A 44 16.50 5.86 -1.94
C ASN A 44 17.76 4.96 -1.98
N LEU A 45 18.12 4.42 -3.14
CA LEU A 45 19.27 3.56 -3.36
C LEU A 45 19.98 3.95 -4.65
N GLY A 46 21.31 3.93 -4.65
CA GLY A 46 22.08 4.08 -5.89
C GLY A 46 21.95 2.86 -6.80
N ASP A 47 22.17 3.03 -8.10
CA ASP A 47 21.96 1.97 -9.11
C ASP A 47 22.71 0.67 -8.78
N LYS A 48 23.92 0.76 -8.21
CA LYS A 48 24.71 -0.40 -7.76
C LYS A 48 24.04 -1.20 -6.63
N ASP A 49 23.47 -0.51 -5.63
CA ASP A 49 22.73 -1.17 -4.54
C ASP A 49 21.52 -1.91 -5.11
N ILE A 50 20.86 -1.34 -6.12
CA ILE A 50 19.71 -1.95 -6.80
C ILE A 50 20.14 -3.18 -7.60
N GLU A 51 21.22 -3.12 -8.38
CA GLU A 51 21.78 -4.28 -9.07
C GLU A 51 22.11 -5.42 -8.09
N GLU A 52 22.73 -5.11 -6.94
CA GLU A 52 23.01 -6.11 -5.90
C GLU A 52 21.72 -6.74 -5.32
N ILE A 53 20.65 -5.96 -5.13
CA ILE A 53 19.34 -6.47 -4.68
C ILE A 53 18.65 -7.31 -5.76
N LYS A 54 18.77 -6.95 -7.04
CA LYS A 54 18.25 -7.74 -8.16
C LYS A 54 18.97 -9.08 -8.29
N VAL A 55 20.28 -9.12 -8.05
CA VAL A 55 21.03 -10.38 -7.96
C VAL A 55 20.54 -11.23 -6.77
N LYS A 56 20.25 -10.63 -5.61
CA LYS A 56 19.62 -11.36 -4.48
C LYS A 56 18.22 -11.89 -4.80
N TYR A 57 17.43 -11.18 -5.60
CA TYR A 57 16.12 -11.66 -6.06
C TYR A 57 16.25 -12.94 -6.91
N GLN A 58 17.26 -13.00 -7.79
CA GLN A 58 17.54 -14.16 -8.65
C GLN A 58 18.01 -15.40 -7.88
N THR A 59 18.44 -15.27 -6.62
CA THR A 59 18.81 -16.42 -5.77
C THR A 59 17.66 -16.95 -4.92
N LEU A 60 16.47 -16.35 -4.99
CA LEU A 60 15.31 -16.77 -4.20
C LEU A 60 14.78 -18.14 -4.68
N PRO A 61 14.25 -18.98 -3.78
CA PRO A 61 13.60 -20.23 -4.14
C PRO A 61 12.23 -19.95 -4.74
N HIS A 62 12.17 -19.71 -6.05
CA HIS A 62 10.91 -19.55 -6.78
C HIS A 62 10.07 -20.84 -6.70
N ALA A 63 8.88 -20.77 -6.11
CA ALA A 63 7.95 -21.89 -6.09
C ALA A 63 7.37 -22.18 -7.48
N GLU A 64 6.88 -23.41 -7.70
CA GLU A 64 6.31 -23.85 -8.98
C GLU A 64 5.06 -23.06 -9.41
N ASP A 65 4.34 -22.44 -8.46
CA ASP A 65 3.18 -21.58 -8.72
C ASP A 65 3.56 -20.10 -8.94
N GLY A 66 4.85 -19.76 -8.89
CA GLY A 66 5.36 -18.40 -9.04
C GLY A 66 5.10 -17.49 -7.84
N LYS A 67 4.60 -18.02 -6.72
CA LYS A 67 4.50 -17.25 -5.47
C LYS A 67 5.75 -17.44 -4.65
N LEU A 68 6.31 -16.33 -4.20
CA LEU A 68 7.19 -16.32 -3.04
C LEU A 68 6.32 -16.04 -1.82
N GLU A 69 6.71 -16.55 -0.65
CA GLU A 69 6.13 -16.22 0.66
C GLU A 69 7.08 -15.31 1.45
N PHE A 70 6.55 -14.63 2.49
CA PHE A 70 7.36 -13.70 3.29
C PHE A 70 8.59 -14.38 3.92
N ASP A 71 8.42 -15.58 4.46
CA ASP A 71 9.50 -16.30 5.15
C ASP A 71 10.62 -16.76 4.19
N GLN A 72 10.31 -16.94 2.91
CA GLN A 72 11.29 -17.26 1.85
C GLN A 72 12.15 -16.04 1.47
N ILE A 73 11.56 -14.84 1.46
CA ILE A 73 12.28 -13.60 1.15
C ILE A 73 13.00 -13.03 2.38
N LYS A 74 12.46 -13.29 3.59
CA LYS A 74 12.96 -12.76 4.87
C LYS A 74 14.45 -13.04 5.06
N SER A 75 14.91 -14.25 4.74
CA SER A 75 16.33 -14.65 4.86
C SER A 75 17.29 -13.90 3.92
N HIS A 76 16.77 -13.11 2.98
CA HIS A 76 17.54 -12.31 2.02
C HIS A 76 17.45 -10.80 2.30
N LEU A 77 16.64 -10.37 3.28
CA LEU A 77 16.52 -8.99 3.73
C LEU A 77 17.76 -8.54 4.53
N PRO A 78 18.08 -7.24 4.59
CA PRO A 78 19.39 -6.76 5.08
C PRO A 78 19.54 -6.65 6.61
N ALA A 79 18.57 -7.07 7.42
CA ALA A 79 18.57 -6.79 8.86
C ALA A 79 17.90 -7.87 9.73
N ASP A 80 18.45 -8.06 10.93
CA ASP A 80 17.79 -8.71 12.07
C ASP A 80 16.74 -7.75 12.64
N LEU A 81 15.56 -7.74 12.04
CA LEU A 81 14.41 -6.98 12.54
C LEU A 81 13.89 -7.60 13.85
N ASN A 82 13.42 -6.76 14.78
CA ASN A 82 12.72 -7.26 15.96
C ASN A 82 11.32 -7.82 15.59
N PRO A 83 10.67 -8.64 16.43
CA PRO A 83 9.39 -9.27 16.07
C PRO A 83 8.28 -8.31 15.62
N ALA A 84 8.19 -7.11 16.21
CA ALA A 84 7.19 -6.11 15.83
C ALA A 84 7.51 -5.46 14.46
N GLN A 85 8.79 -5.22 14.17
CA GLN A 85 9.26 -4.77 12.85
C GLN A 85 9.06 -5.84 11.78
N GLU A 86 9.33 -7.12 12.10
CA GLU A 86 9.06 -8.24 11.20
C GLU A 86 7.58 -8.36 10.86
N GLN A 87 6.71 -8.22 11.86
CA GLN A 87 5.27 -8.26 11.66
C GLN A 87 4.77 -7.08 10.82
N TYR A 88 5.30 -5.87 11.04
CA TYR A 88 5.05 -4.72 10.20
C TYR A 88 5.45 -4.99 8.74
N MET A 89 6.67 -5.48 8.52
CA MET A 89 7.17 -5.85 7.20
C MET A 89 6.35 -6.94 6.54
N LYS A 90 5.92 -7.95 7.28
CA LYS A 90 5.04 -9.02 6.79
C LYS A 90 3.69 -8.46 6.33
N LYS A 91 3.11 -7.50 7.07
CA LYS A 91 1.85 -6.85 6.67
C LYS A 91 2.01 -5.97 5.43
N VAL A 92 3.05 -5.14 5.35
CA VAL A 92 3.36 -4.37 4.14
C VAL A 92 3.55 -5.29 2.93
N TYR A 93 4.25 -6.41 3.11
CA TYR A 93 4.47 -7.42 2.08
C TYR A 93 3.15 -8.08 1.62
N GLU A 94 2.31 -8.57 2.54
CA GLU A 94 1.00 -9.19 2.24
C GLU A 94 0.12 -8.25 1.40
N MET A 95 0.13 -6.94 1.71
CA MET A 95 -0.59 -5.88 1.00
C MET A 95 0.04 -5.45 -0.34
N SER A 96 1.28 -5.87 -0.62
CA SER A 96 1.98 -5.59 -1.87
C SER A 96 1.77 -6.70 -2.90
N ILE A 97 1.52 -7.92 -2.44
CA ILE A 97 1.21 -9.09 -3.28
C ILE A 97 -0.29 -9.33 -3.46
N SER A 98 -1.15 -8.66 -2.69
CA SER A 98 -2.61 -8.77 -2.82
C SER A 98 -3.07 -8.29 -4.21
N GLY A 99 -3.20 -9.22 -5.16
CA GLY A 99 -3.54 -8.94 -6.56
C GLY A 99 -2.62 -9.58 -7.61
N GLY A 100 -1.56 -10.32 -7.25
CA GLY A 100 -0.79 -11.08 -8.21
C GLY A 100 0.56 -11.59 -7.71
N ASN A 101 1.39 -12.11 -8.61
CA ASN A 101 2.70 -12.64 -8.29
C ASN A 101 3.63 -11.54 -7.75
N PHE A 102 4.50 -11.93 -6.82
CA PHE A 102 5.60 -11.11 -6.31
C PHE A 102 6.72 -11.03 -7.36
N LYS A 103 7.19 -9.82 -7.66
CA LYS A 103 8.19 -9.55 -8.70
C LYS A 103 9.48 -8.96 -8.12
N GLU A 104 10.48 -8.81 -8.98
CA GLU A 104 11.75 -8.13 -8.66
C GLU A 104 11.51 -6.73 -8.09
N GLU A 105 10.61 -5.94 -8.68
CA GLU A 105 10.23 -4.59 -8.19
C GLU A 105 9.67 -4.62 -6.77
N ASP A 106 8.75 -5.56 -6.49
CA ASP A 106 8.17 -5.75 -5.15
C ASP A 106 9.29 -6.12 -4.13
N PHE A 107 10.24 -6.98 -4.52
CA PHE A 107 11.39 -7.35 -3.68
C PHE A 107 12.34 -6.18 -3.42
N VAL A 108 12.66 -5.37 -4.43
CA VAL A 108 13.49 -4.17 -4.23
C VAL A 108 12.80 -3.20 -3.27
N SER A 109 11.49 -2.99 -3.38
CA SER A 109 10.74 -2.14 -2.44
C SER A 109 10.71 -2.69 -1.01
N VAL A 110 10.45 -3.98 -0.82
CA VAL A 110 10.44 -4.64 0.50
C VAL A 110 11.83 -4.64 1.13
N TYR A 111 12.89 -4.92 0.35
CA TYR A 111 14.28 -4.84 0.81
C TYR A 111 14.65 -3.41 1.23
N SER A 112 14.27 -2.42 0.42
CA SER A 112 14.54 -1.00 0.69
C SER A 112 13.83 -0.51 1.96
N LEU A 113 12.57 -0.92 2.17
CA LEU A 113 11.84 -0.62 3.41
C LEU A 113 12.49 -1.30 4.63
N SER A 114 12.85 -2.57 4.52
CA SER A 114 13.57 -3.29 5.60
C SER A 114 14.90 -2.61 5.95
N LYS A 115 15.67 -2.19 4.93
CA LYS A 115 16.90 -1.39 5.09
C LYS A 115 16.58 -0.09 5.84
N LYS A 116 15.56 0.68 5.43
CA LYS A 116 15.18 1.93 6.11
C LYS A 116 14.79 1.71 7.56
N ILE A 117 13.93 0.73 7.85
CA ILE A 117 13.49 0.39 9.21
C ILE A 117 14.70 0.01 10.09
N SER A 118 15.69 -0.70 9.55
CA SER A 118 16.92 -1.06 10.28
C SER A 118 17.84 0.14 10.61
N THR A 119 17.69 1.27 9.90
CA THR A 119 18.43 2.51 10.19
C THR A 119 17.73 3.43 11.19
N LEU A 120 16.45 3.14 11.51
CA LEU A 120 15.72 3.89 12.53
C LEU A 120 16.36 3.67 13.91
N ASN A 121 16.33 4.71 14.72
CA ASN A 121 16.88 4.72 16.07
C ASN A 121 16.01 5.60 16.98
N GLY A 122 16.18 5.47 18.30
CA GLY A 122 15.39 6.21 19.29
C GLY A 122 13.88 5.96 19.16
N THR A 123 13.07 6.99 19.42
CA THR A 123 11.61 6.87 19.49
C THR A 123 10.94 6.31 18.22
N PRO A 124 11.35 6.67 16.99
CA PRO A 124 10.84 6.01 15.78
C PRO A 124 11.06 4.49 15.72
N LEU A 125 12.16 3.99 16.28
CA LEU A 125 12.44 2.55 16.40
C LEU A 125 11.57 1.91 17.49
N GLU A 126 11.44 2.59 18.63
CA GLU A 126 10.66 2.12 19.78
C GLU A 126 9.16 2.00 19.48
N ALA A 127 8.62 2.89 18.64
CA ALA A 127 7.21 2.97 18.26
C ALA A 127 6.65 1.73 17.55
N PHE A 128 7.50 0.85 17.02
CA PHE A 128 7.04 -0.45 16.50
C PHE A 128 6.44 -1.33 17.61
N ASN A 129 6.94 -1.22 18.84
CA ASN A 129 6.49 -2.03 19.98
C ASN A 129 5.14 -1.57 20.57
N THR A 130 4.59 -0.44 20.10
CA THR A 130 3.31 0.12 20.55
C THR A 130 2.17 -0.09 19.53
N LEU A 131 2.42 -0.84 18.45
CA LEU A 131 1.44 -1.10 17.40
C LEU A 131 0.36 -2.09 17.86
N ASP A 132 -0.91 -1.76 17.60
CA ASP A 132 -2.02 -2.69 17.70
C ASP A 132 -2.07 -3.57 16.44
N GLU A 133 -1.55 -4.80 16.56
CA GLU A 133 -1.50 -5.81 15.50
C GLU A 133 -2.85 -6.01 14.79
N THR A 134 -3.97 -5.89 15.52
CA THR A 134 -5.31 -6.15 14.99
C THR A 134 -5.80 -5.05 14.05
N LYS A 135 -5.24 -3.84 14.17
CA LYS A 135 -5.55 -2.67 13.34
C LYS A 135 -4.53 -2.42 12.24
N LEU A 136 -3.38 -3.11 12.29
CA LEU A 136 -2.20 -2.74 11.54
C LEU A 136 -2.41 -2.71 10.01
N GLU A 137 -3.14 -3.68 9.46
CA GLU A 137 -3.49 -3.73 8.03
C GLU A 137 -4.33 -2.50 7.59
N GLY A 138 -5.35 -2.14 8.38
CA GLY A 138 -6.21 -0.98 8.09
C GLY A 138 -5.48 0.35 8.28
N ILE A 139 -4.55 0.43 9.23
CA ILE A 139 -3.66 1.57 9.44
C ILE A 139 -2.73 1.75 8.24
N ILE A 140 -1.99 0.71 7.85
CA ILE A 140 -1.07 0.77 6.70
C ILE A 140 -1.85 1.12 5.42
N ALA A 141 -3.08 0.61 5.26
CA ALA A 141 -3.95 0.95 4.13
C ALA A 141 -4.32 2.45 4.13
N LYS A 142 -4.84 2.99 5.25
CA LYS A 142 -5.17 4.42 5.38
C LYS A 142 -3.97 5.31 5.04
N PHE A 143 -2.79 5.00 5.58
CA PHE A 143 -1.59 5.80 5.30
C PHE A 143 -1.11 5.64 3.84
N GLY A 144 -1.18 4.44 3.26
CA GLY A 144 -0.86 4.22 1.85
C GLY A 144 -1.78 4.99 0.90
N GLU A 145 -3.09 4.93 1.12
CA GLU A 145 -4.11 5.65 0.35
C GLU A 145 -3.91 7.17 0.44
N LEU A 146 -3.67 7.71 1.65
CA LEU A 146 -3.42 9.14 1.83
C LEU A 146 -2.16 9.61 1.07
N PHE A 147 -1.12 8.79 0.97
CA PHE A 147 0.06 9.11 0.16
C PHE A 147 -0.30 9.24 -1.33
N GLU A 148 -1.05 8.28 -1.88
CA GLU A 148 -1.48 8.29 -3.30
C GLU A 148 -2.38 9.50 -3.63
N THR A 149 -3.21 9.98 -2.69
CA THR A 149 -4.07 11.15 -2.96
C THR A 149 -3.32 12.45 -3.22
N VAL A 150 -2.07 12.56 -2.74
CA VAL A 150 -1.21 13.73 -2.92
C VAL A 150 -0.08 13.49 -3.92
N ASP A 151 0.49 12.28 -4.03
CA ASP A 151 1.44 11.90 -5.10
C ASP A 151 0.71 11.56 -6.42
N ARG A 152 -0.10 12.50 -6.91
CA ARG A 152 -0.95 12.34 -8.10
C ARG A 152 -0.17 12.11 -9.40
N GLN A 153 1.14 12.33 -9.38
CA GLN A 153 2.05 12.09 -10.50
C GLN A 153 2.79 10.75 -10.38
N GLN A 154 2.55 9.98 -9.31
CA GLN A 154 3.17 8.68 -9.02
C GLN A 154 4.70 8.75 -9.07
N THR A 155 5.26 9.80 -8.45
CA THR A 155 6.71 10.03 -8.39
C THR A 155 7.40 9.18 -7.32
N GLY A 156 6.61 8.60 -6.40
CA GLY A 156 7.09 7.92 -5.20
C GLY A 156 7.54 8.90 -4.10
N ARG A 157 7.34 10.21 -4.25
CA ARG A 157 7.77 11.25 -3.29
C ARG A 157 6.67 12.30 -3.08
N ILE A 158 6.63 12.87 -1.87
CA ILE A 158 5.71 13.96 -1.49
C ILE A 158 6.48 15.13 -0.91
N THR A 159 5.94 16.35 -1.01
CA THR A 159 6.54 17.52 -0.35
C THR A 159 6.26 17.51 1.16
N ILE A 160 7.06 18.24 1.95
CA ILE A 160 6.76 18.45 3.38
C ILE A 160 5.38 19.10 3.60
N THR A 161 4.93 19.98 2.69
CA THR A 161 3.56 20.55 2.74
C THR A 161 2.50 19.45 2.61
N SER A 162 2.65 18.56 1.63
CA SER A 162 1.76 17.42 1.42
C SER A 162 1.81 16.41 2.58
N LEU A 163 2.97 16.21 3.20
CA LEU A 163 3.09 15.40 4.42
C LEU A 163 2.32 16.03 5.60
N ARG A 164 2.41 17.35 5.79
CA ARG A 164 1.60 18.07 6.79
C ARG A 164 0.10 17.88 6.53
N GLU A 165 -0.35 17.97 5.29
CA GLU A 165 -1.74 17.72 4.89
C GLU A 165 -2.18 16.28 5.19
N ILE A 166 -1.36 15.27 4.85
CA ILE A 166 -1.62 13.87 5.18
C ILE A 166 -1.79 13.70 6.70
N LEU A 167 -0.83 14.17 7.50
CA LEU A 167 -0.80 13.92 8.94
C LEU A 167 -1.95 14.64 9.66
N ASN A 168 -2.32 15.86 9.24
CA ASN A 168 -3.53 16.54 9.70
C ASN A 168 -4.80 15.68 9.48
N ASN A 169 -4.95 15.07 8.29
CA ASN A 169 -6.10 14.23 7.95
C ASN A 169 -6.03 12.81 8.54
N ALA A 170 -4.84 12.28 8.76
CA ALA A 170 -4.63 10.90 9.23
C ALA A 170 -4.89 10.76 10.73
N LEU A 171 -4.45 11.75 11.50
CA LEU A 171 -4.29 11.69 12.96
C LEU A 171 -5.34 12.51 13.75
N GLU A 172 -6.12 13.37 13.08
CA GLU A 172 -7.35 14.00 13.62
C GLU A 172 -7.22 14.62 15.03
N SER A 173 -6.08 15.27 15.34
CA SER A 173 -5.74 15.76 16.69
C SER A 173 -5.52 17.28 16.75
N ASP A 174 -6.12 17.94 17.74
CA ASP A 174 -5.99 19.39 17.97
C ASP A 174 -4.54 19.85 18.26
N ALA A 175 -3.65 18.92 18.67
CA ALA A 175 -2.25 19.20 18.95
C ALA A 175 -1.33 19.15 17.70
N MET A 176 -1.90 18.97 16.50
CA MET A 176 -1.13 18.58 15.31
C MET A 176 0.03 19.50 14.95
N THR A 177 -0.12 20.83 15.11
CA THR A 177 0.97 21.76 14.78
C THR A 177 2.23 21.48 15.59
N SER A 178 2.11 21.20 16.88
CA SER A 178 3.25 20.85 17.74
C SER A 178 3.79 19.45 17.47
N ILE A 179 2.95 18.51 17.03
CA ILE A 179 3.37 17.15 16.62
C ILE A 179 4.17 17.21 15.31
N LEU A 180 3.74 18.03 14.34
CA LEU A 180 4.42 18.20 13.05
C LEU A 180 5.83 18.79 13.20
N ASP A 181 6.02 19.73 14.14
CA ASP A 181 7.33 20.32 14.44
C ASP A 181 8.31 19.29 15.08
N ILE A 182 7.80 18.18 15.63
CA ILE A 182 8.60 17.04 16.10
C ILE A 182 8.84 16.02 14.98
N ILE A 183 7.82 15.71 14.16
CA ILE A 183 7.93 14.70 13.09
C ILE A 183 8.90 15.12 11.99
N ILE A 184 8.79 16.36 11.49
CA ILE A 184 9.47 16.78 10.26
C ILE A 184 11.01 16.68 10.37
N PRO A 185 11.68 17.18 11.43
CA PRO A 185 13.13 17.05 11.57
C PRO A 185 13.63 15.60 11.71
N VAL A 186 12.75 14.66 12.02
CA VAL A 186 13.09 13.24 12.22
C VAL A 186 12.97 12.45 10.91
N ILE A 187 12.00 12.78 10.05
CA ILE A 187 11.80 12.13 8.75
C ILE A 187 12.61 12.77 7.61
N ASP A 188 12.84 14.08 7.67
CA ASP A 188 13.65 14.84 6.72
C ASP A 188 14.80 15.59 7.43
N PRO A 189 15.78 14.86 8.00
CA PRO A 189 16.85 15.46 8.80
C PRO A 189 17.83 16.30 7.97
N GLU A 190 17.99 15.99 6.69
CA GLU A 190 18.84 16.74 5.75
C GLU A 190 18.08 17.93 5.10
N ASN A 191 16.78 18.09 5.40
CA ASN A 191 15.91 19.13 4.86
C ASN A 191 15.91 19.15 3.31
N GLU A 192 15.74 17.97 2.70
CA GLU A 192 15.53 17.78 1.25
C GLU A 192 14.21 18.39 0.77
N GLY A 193 13.25 18.66 1.69
CA GLY A 193 11.95 19.23 1.38
C GLY A 193 10.95 18.24 0.77
N SER A 194 11.34 16.97 0.64
CA SER A 194 10.50 15.88 0.14
C SER A 194 10.80 14.54 0.81
N VAL A 195 9.77 13.71 0.95
CA VAL A 195 9.84 12.41 1.62
C VAL A 195 9.42 11.31 0.63
N GLY A 196 10.21 10.24 0.54
CA GLY A 196 9.89 9.06 -0.26
C GLY A 196 8.83 8.19 0.38
N LYS A 197 8.05 7.47 -0.44
CA LYS A 197 6.97 6.57 0.02
C LYS A 197 7.47 5.51 1.00
N LEU A 198 8.68 5.00 0.81
CA LEU A 198 9.31 4.03 1.71
C LEU A 198 9.72 4.65 3.05
N ASP A 199 10.23 5.88 3.06
CA ASP A 199 10.54 6.59 4.30
C ASP A 199 9.27 6.89 5.08
N TYR A 200 8.27 7.46 4.40
CA TYR A 200 6.94 7.69 4.96
C TYR A 200 6.35 6.42 5.58
N LEU A 201 6.36 5.29 4.86
CA LEU A 201 5.89 4.00 5.40
C LEU A 201 6.76 3.47 6.55
N ALA A 202 8.06 3.75 6.60
CA ALA A 202 8.92 3.36 7.73
C ALA A 202 8.59 4.14 9.02
N PHE A 203 8.08 5.38 8.90
CA PHE A 203 7.73 6.25 10.02
C PHE A 203 6.25 6.20 10.44
N VAL A 204 5.37 5.44 9.75
CA VAL A 204 3.95 5.29 10.17
C VAL A 204 3.79 4.90 11.64
N PRO A 205 4.55 3.92 12.21
CA PRO A 205 4.46 3.60 13.63
C PRO A 205 4.79 4.79 14.54
N TYR A 206 5.78 5.59 14.15
CA TYR A 206 6.19 6.78 14.88
C TYR A 206 5.09 7.84 14.89
N PHE A 207 4.46 8.12 13.74
CA PHE A 207 3.35 9.09 13.65
C PHE A 207 2.20 8.74 14.62
N LEU A 208 1.89 7.44 14.74
CA LEU A 208 0.83 6.94 15.61
C LEU A 208 1.20 7.04 17.09
N SER A 209 2.48 6.81 17.45
CA SER A 209 2.97 6.91 18.84
C SER A 209 2.91 8.33 19.43
N LEU A 210 2.71 9.34 18.58
CA LEU A 210 2.63 10.75 18.98
C LEU A 210 1.19 11.25 19.18
N VAL A 211 0.18 10.42 18.92
CA VAL A 211 -1.24 10.75 19.19
C VAL A 211 -1.65 10.11 20.52
N PRO A 212 -2.21 10.89 21.47
CA PRO A 212 -2.64 10.41 22.79
C PRO A 212 -3.98 9.64 22.77
#